data_AF-A0A1G2KX08-F1
#
_entry.id   AF-A0A1G2KX08-F1
#
_cell.length_a   1.000
_cell.length_b   1.000
_cell.length_c   1.000
_cell.angle_alpha   90.00
_cell.angle_beta   90.00
_cell.angle_gamma   90.00
#
_symmetry.space_group_name_H-M   'P 1'
#
loop_
_entity.id
_entity.type
_entity.pdbx_description
1 polymer ?
#
loop_
_entity_poly.entity_id
_entity_poly.type
_entity_poly.pdbx_seq_one_letter_code
_entity_poly.pdbx_strand_id
1 'polypeptide(L)'
;MEKTQTTPKKWKMPWDDDPRLERYVDDNAFFMLDAISRGHLSGKHASYHFFLASVQPLEWDHKTQIKFLLRVAEEYEFELKNFATMTYAFAEEYEKNLIDPKTNKPLPEYEAAYKKYFEELDEFEKYKKKHGLKDMFEDIGAPIRGGPAIKDKSIFVPPKEPRDYEGAYKWALDEIKKKPQSAEGKLFSKIFADKFGLTDLEEVIKISDRILAINELEDSERFYAKKICNDIVSWASFEFVPDEKAAEKLKDDMNNYLDKFIDNKLGMPSREKRIGEVLVLQNQNIYTFNKHKELMIERLREMHENFGNAFVFENPFGQIARYDGDNHKENLKERYAARQFLFKHAIFAFEKLGYIRILTLGNNWHYSEEVEDLRDTAKIQLLPPFFKELGVVPKQTNLYFDDERSRLYVRGIEIKIQKNSDQYHALRIMFSDPKELGQEWFFDDIAERIDRSRPEERVKRYYNAIYQIGIKLTAKGFPDFFITTKYSAKIDPKRLS
;
A
#
# COMPACT_ATOMS: atom_id res chain seq x y z
N MET A 1 -48.43 -8.54 28.93
CA MET A 1 -46.98 -8.28 29.01
C MET A 1 -46.43 -8.39 27.60
N GLU A 2 -46.10 -7.27 26.97
CA GLU A 2 -45.39 -7.29 25.69
C GLU A 2 -43.96 -7.75 25.92
N LYS A 3 -43.40 -8.52 24.99
CA LYS A 3 -41.97 -8.87 25.02
C LYS A 3 -41.20 -7.69 24.46
N THR A 4 -40.61 -6.88 25.34
CA THR A 4 -39.68 -5.82 24.94
C THR A 4 -38.52 -6.45 24.18
N GLN A 5 -38.51 -6.36 22.85
CA GLN A 5 -37.35 -6.71 22.04
C GLN A 5 -36.26 -5.68 22.32
N THR A 6 -35.39 -5.98 23.27
CA THR A 6 -34.16 -5.23 23.49
C THR A 6 -33.19 -5.56 22.35
N THR A 7 -33.39 -4.89 21.21
CA THR A 7 -32.37 -4.80 20.16
C THR A 7 -31.07 -4.35 20.85
N PRO A 8 -29.98 -5.12 20.76
CA PRO A 8 -28.73 -4.75 21.41
C PRO A 8 -28.31 -3.37 20.88
N LYS A 9 -27.95 -2.45 21.78
CA LYS A 9 -27.44 -1.14 21.38
C LYS A 9 -26.12 -1.35 20.62
N LYS A 10 -26.20 -1.32 19.29
CA LYS A 10 -25.05 -1.32 18.38
C LYS A 10 -24.03 -0.29 18.88
N TRP A 11 -22.76 -0.65 18.89
CA TRP A 11 -21.66 0.16 19.39
C TRP A 11 -21.36 1.30 18.41
N LYS A 12 -22.24 2.31 18.38
CA LYS A 12 -22.13 3.47 17.49
C LYS A 12 -20.97 4.37 17.91
N MET A 13 -19.77 4.02 17.44
CA MET A 13 -18.71 5.00 17.26
C MET A 13 -19.23 6.17 16.41
N PRO A 14 -18.90 7.43 16.75
CA PRO A 14 -19.07 8.55 15.84
C PRO A 14 -18.38 8.22 14.51
N TRP A 15 -19.14 8.22 13.42
CA TRP A 15 -18.61 8.03 12.08
C TRP A 15 -18.55 9.39 11.41
N ASP A 16 -17.50 10.15 11.71
CA ASP A 16 -17.40 11.51 11.23
C ASP A 16 -17.15 11.59 9.71
N ASP A 17 -16.53 10.55 9.16
CA ASP A 17 -16.18 10.39 7.74
C ASP A 17 -17.25 9.64 6.92
N ASP A 18 -18.54 9.82 7.24
CA ASP A 18 -19.65 9.31 6.43
C ASP A 18 -19.83 10.19 5.18
N PRO A 19 -19.62 9.67 3.94
CA PRO A 19 -19.73 10.45 2.71
C PRO A 19 -21.15 10.99 2.46
N ARG A 20 -22.16 10.41 3.13
CA ARG A 20 -23.57 10.81 3.05
C ARG A 20 -23.88 12.07 3.85
N LEU A 21 -22.98 12.51 4.75
CA LEU A 21 -23.15 13.72 5.59
C LEU A 21 -22.88 15.05 4.85
N GLU A 22 -22.63 15.01 3.53
CA GLU A 22 -22.45 16.20 2.67
C GLU A 22 -21.35 17.17 3.13
N ARG A 23 -20.37 16.69 3.88
CA ARG A 23 -19.22 17.47 4.39
C ARG A 23 -17.91 16.80 4.08
N TYR A 24 -16.81 17.55 4.04
CA TYR A 24 -15.47 16.98 3.82
C TYR A 24 -15.17 15.85 4.81
N VAL A 25 -14.85 14.67 4.27
CA VAL A 25 -14.28 13.54 5.02
C VAL A 25 -12.75 13.58 4.94
N ASP A 26 -12.07 12.86 5.83
CA ASP A 26 -10.62 12.75 5.84
C ASP A 26 -10.09 11.96 4.62
N ASP A 27 -8.94 12.37 4.08
CA ASP A 27 -8.27 11.71 2.94
C ASP A 27 -8.05 10.21 3.21
N ASN A 28 -7.69 9.87 4.46
CA ASN A 28 -7.44 8.50 4.90
C ASN A 28 -8.72 7.63 4.95
N ALA A 29 -9.86 8.21 5.34
CA ALA A 29 -11.14 7.53 5.28
C ALA A 29 -11.60 7.34 3.82
N PHE A 30 -11.44 8.39 3.01
CA PHE A 30 -11.82 8.37 1.60
C PHE A 30 -11.05 7.30 0.80
N PHE A 31 -9.77 7.10 1.10
CA PHE A 31 -8.94 6.01 0.58
C PHE A 31 -9.51 4.62 0.91
N MET A 32 -9.88 4.38 2.17
CA MET A 32 -10.40 3.08 2.58
C MET A 32 -11.77 2.78 1.93
N LEU A 33 -12.64 3.79 1.80
CA LEU A 33 -13.93 3.66 1.12
C LEU A 33 -13.75 3.36 -0.38
N ASP A 34 -12.80 4.03 -1.06
CA ASP A 34 -12.46 3.75 -2.46
C ASP A 34 -11.93 2.32 -2.62
N ALA A 35 -10.97 1.90 -1.77
CA ALA A 35 -10.39 0.56 -1.79
C ALA A 35 -11.43 -0.56 -1.59
N ILE A 36 -12.43 -0.32 -0.73
CA ILE A 36 -13.59 -1.23 -0.60
C ILE A 36 -14.43 -1.21 -1.89
N SER A 37 -14.79 -0.02 -2.42
CA SER A 37 -15.66 0.11 -3.59
C SER A 37 -15.09 -0.54 -4.86
N ARG A 38 -13.76 -0.63 -4.96
CA ARG A 38 -13.02 -1.32 -6.05
C ARG A 38 -12.75 -2.80 -5.78
N GLY A 39 -13.20 -3.33 -4.65
CA GLY A 39 -12.99 -4.73 -4.24
C GLY A 39 -11.55 -5.07 -3.83
N HIS A 40 -10.68 -4.08 -3.61
CA HIS A 40 -9.27 -4.31 -3.27
C HIS A 40 -9.10 -5.07 -1.95
N LEU A 41 -10.07 -4.99 -1.03
CA LEU A 41 -10.06 -5.68 0.27
C LEU A 41 -10.88 -7.00 0.27
N SER A 42 -11.15 -7.60 -0.89
CA SER A 42 -12.00 -8.79 -1.03
C SER A 42 -11.21 -10.07 -1.40
N GLY A 43 -11.75 -11.23 -1.00
CA GLY A 43 -11.21 -12.55 -1.31
C GLY A 43 -9.95 -12.95 -0.52
N LYS A 44 -9.49 -14.21 -0.69
CA LYS A 44 -8.47 -14.91 0.13
C LYS A 44 -7.03 -14.34 0.11
N HIS A 45 -6.88 -13.07 -0.24
CA HIS A 45 -5.66 -12.30 -0.08
C HIS A 45 -5.81 -11.19 0.97
N ALA A 46 -7.01 -10.67 1.19
CA ALA A 46 -7.28 -9.65 2.21
C ALA A 46 -7.36 -10.21 3.65
N SER A 47 -7.59 -11.52 3.81
CA SER A 47 -7.49 -12.22 5.10
C SER A 47 -6.06 -12.29 5.65
N TYR A 48 -5.02 -12.17 4.81
CA TYR A 48 -3.64 -12.10 5.31
C TYR A 48 -3.36 -10.73 5.94
N HIS A 49 -2.91 -10.72 7.20
CA HIS A 49 -2.60 -9.50 7.94
C HIS A 49 -1.68 -8.55 7.16
N PHE A 50 -0.60 -9.08 6.56
CA PHE A 50 0.35 -8.30 5.76
C PHE A 50 -0.28 -7.59 4.55
N PHE A 51 -1.36 -8.14 3.97
CA PHE A 51 -2.09 -7.47 2.91
C PHE A 51 -2.85 -6.26 3.46
N LEU A 52 -3.63 -6.43 4.53
CA LEU A 52 -4.41 -5.34 5.10
C LEU A 52 -3.52 -4.22 5.66
N ALA A 53 -2.39 -4.58 6.28
CA ALA A 53 -1.34 -3.64 6.70
C ALA A 53 -0.62 -2.97 5.52
N SER A 54 -0.51 -3.61 4.34
CA SER A 54 0.01 -2.94 3.14
C SER A 54 -0.97 -1.93 2.51
N VAL A 55 -2.25 -1.95 2.91
CA VAL A 55 -3.27 -0.95 2.55
C VAL A 55 -3.55 -0.01 3.74
N GLN A 56 -2.52 0.29 4.55
CA GLN A 56 -2.64 1.16 5.72
C GLN A 56 -2.66 2.67 5.33
N PRO A 57 -3.65 3.45 5.81
CA PRO A 57 -3.66 4.90 5.62
C PRO A 57 -2.53 5.60 6.40
N LEU A 58 -1.98 6.67 5.81
CA LEU A 58 -0.72 7.32 6.21
C LEU A 58 -0.60 7.73 7.68
N GLU A 59 -1.73 8.00 8.34
CA GLU A 59 -1.82 8.64 9.66
C GLU A 59 -2.68 7.84 10.64
N TRP A 60 -3.09 6.64 10.26
CA TRP A 60 -3.93 5.77 11.08
C TRP A 60 -3.09 4.59 11.57
N ASP A 61 -3.17 4.28 12.86
CA ASP A 61 -2.74 2.97 13.34
C ASP A 61 -3.68 1.87 12.79
N HIS A 62 -3.18 0.64 12.70
CA HIS A 62 -3.98 -0.49 12.23
C HIS A 62 -5.27 -0.65 13.05
N LYS A 63 -5.23 -0.31 14.35
CA LYS A 63 -6.41 -0.26 15.23
C LYS A 63 -7.48 0.75 14.77
N THR A 64 -7.12 1.95 14.30
CA THR A 64 -8.06 2.92 13.72
C THR A 64 -8.61 2.41 12.37
N GLN A 65 -7.75 1.83 11.53
CA GLN A 65 -8.16 1.20 10.27
C GLN A 65 -9.19 0.08 10.50
N ILE A 66 -8.92 -0.85 11.42
CA ILE A 66 -9.85 -1.92 11.81
C ILE A 66 -11.18 -1.34 12.32
N LYS A 67 -11.18 -0.36 13.22
CA LYS A 67 -12.41 0.30 13.71
C LYS A 67 -13.22 0.94 12.60
N PHE A 68 -12.56 1.64 11.67
CA PHE A 68 -13.21 2.27 10.52
C PHE A 68 -13.85 1.22 9.62
N LEU A 69 -13.11 0.15 9.28
CA LEU A 69 -13.60 -0.96 8.48
C LEU A 69 -14.82 -1.65 9.12
N LEU A 70 -14.80 -1.90 10.42
CA LEU A 70 -15.94 -2.45 11.16
C LEU A 70 -17.15 -1.51 11.11
N ARG A 71 -16.96 -0.20 11.27
CA ARG A 71 -18.04 0.79 11.21
C ARG A 71 -18.65 0.93 9.81
N VAL A 72 -17.82 0.85 8.76
CA VAL A 72 -18.28 0.82 7.36
C VAL A 72 -19.07 -0.46 7.07
N ALA A 73 -18.62 -1.61 7.55
CA ALA A 73 -19.40 -2.86 7.48
C ALA A 73 -20.74 -2.77 8.21
N GLU A 74 -20.80 -2.08 9.36
CA GLU A 74 -22.02 -1.91 10.15
C GLU A 74 -23.09 -1.00 9.49
N GLU A 75 -22.69 -0.11 8.58
CA GLU A 75 -23.51 0.93 7.94
C GLU A 75 -23.86 0.66 6.46
N TYR A 76 -23.09 -0.23 5.81
CA TYR A 76 -23.39 -0.79 4.50
C TYR A 76 -23.86 -2.25 4.55
N GLU A 77 -23.90 -2.84 5.76
CA GLU A 77 -24.36 -4.23 6.01
C GLU A 77 -23.48 -5.30 5.34
N PHE A 78 -22.16 -5.04 5.26
CA PHE A 78 -21.18 -5.96 4.69
C PHE A 78 -20.86 -7.14 5.62
N GLU A 79 -20.62 -8.31 5.03
CA GLU A 79 -20.18 -9.49 5.79
C GLU A 79 -18.64 -9.54 5.87
N LEU A 80 -18.11 -9.62 7.08
CA LEU A 80 -16.68 -9.79 7.32
C LEU A 80 -16.35 -11.27 7.50
N LYS A 81 -15.42 -11.78 6.69
CA LYS A 81 -15.12 -13.22 6.57
C LYS A 81 -13.66 -13.53 6.85
N ASN A 82 -13.38 -14.82 7.08
CA ASN A 82 -12.03 -15.37 7.16
C ASN A 82 -11.12 -14.55 8.09
N PHE A 83 -11.63 -14.28 9.30
CA PHE A 83 -10.90 -13.61 10.36
C PHE A 83 -9.60 -14.36 10.65
N ALA A 84 -8.49 -13.66 10.54
CA ALA A 84 -7.19 -14.12 11.01
C ALA A 84 -6.68 -13.13 12.07
N THR A 85 -5.95 -13.64 13.05
CA THR A 85 -5.11 -12.82 13.92
C THR A 85 -3.79 -13.53 14.06
N MET A 86 -2.68 -12.82 13.87
CA MET A 86 -1.35 -13.39 14.16
C MET A 86 -1.12 -13.47 15.67
N THR A 87 -1.78 -14.41 16.34
CA THR A 87 -1.77 -14.56 17.81
C THR A 87 -0.39 -14.93 18.39
N TYR A 88 0.56 -15.29 17.54
CA TYR A 88 1.95 -15.53 17.88
C TYR A 88 2.83 -14.27 17.82
N ALA A 89 2.31 -13.16 17.28
CA ALA A 89 2.99 -11.87 17.22
C ALA A 89 2.75 -10.99 18.46
N PHE A 90 2.21 -11.55 19.55
CA PHE A 90 2.08 -10.91 20.86
C PHE A 90 3.42 -10.93 21.62
N ALA A 91 4.49 -10.64 20.88
CA ALA A 91 5.89 -10.85 21.23
C ALA A 91 6.57 -9.54 21.64
N GLU A 92 6.07 -8.94 22.71
CA GLU A 92 6.88 -8.11 23.60
C GLU A 92 6.97 -8.71 25.03
N GLU A 93 6.37 -9.89 25.26
CA GLU A 93 5.99 -10.36 26.61
C GLU A 93 6.09 -11.92 26.88
N TYR A 94 7.30 -12.56 26.75
CA TYR A 94 7.76 -13.88 27.33
C TYR A 94 9.22 -14.01 27.98
N GLU A 95 9.38 -14.09 29.33
CA GLU A 95 10.53 -13.79 30.24
C GLU A 95 11.59 -14.88 30.38
N LYS A 96 11.37 -15.96 29.64
CA LYS A 96 12.32 -17.05 29.51
C LYS A 96 12.41 -17.29 28.02
N ASN A 97 13.64 -17.40 27.54
CA ASN A 97 13.95 -17.62 26.14
C ASN A 97 12.96 -18.64 25.56
N LEU A 98 12.23 -18.27 24.51
CA LEU A 98 11.27 -19.18 23.86
C LEU A 98 11.96 -20.45 23.35
N ILE A 99 13.28 -20.40 23.21
CA ILE A 99 14.19 -21.50 22.89
C ILE A 99 14.98 -21.89 24.16
N ASP A 100 14.97 -23.15 24.57
CA ASP A 100 15.86 -23.67 25.62
C ASP A 100 17.33 -23.51 25.18
N PRO A 101 18.14 -22.69 25.88
CA PRO A 101 19.52 -22.40 25.48
C PRO A 101 20.46 -23.62 25.58
N LYS A 102 20.02 -24.74 26.17
CA LYS A 102 20.80 -26.00 26.23
C LYS A 102 20.57 -26.91 25.02
N THR A 103 19.40 -26.84 24.39
CA THR A 103 19.03 -27.72 23.26
C THR A 103 18.81 -26.97 21.95
N ASN A 104 18.73 -25.64 21.98
CA ASN A 104 18.40 -24.76 20.85
C ASN A 104 17.08 -25.17 20.15
N LYS A 105 16.07 -25.54 20.97
CA LYS A 105 14.71 -25.88 20.54
C LYS A 105 13.67 -25.05 21.29
N PRO A 106 12.47 -24.81 20.72
CA PRO A 106 11.36 -24.19 21.44
C PRO A 106 11.04 -24.89 22.77
N LEU A 107 10.65 -24.13 23.79
CA LEU A 107 10.14 -24.68 25.05
C LEU A 107 8.86 -25.51 24.80
N PRO A 108 8.64 -26.63 25.52
CA PRO A 108 7.53 -27.56 25.24
C PRO A 108 6.13 -26.91 25.27
N GLU A 109 5.92 -25.91 26.13
CA GLU A 109 4.66 -25.17 26.22
C GLU A 109 4.36 -24.27 25.00
N TYR A 110 5.37 -23.95 24.18
CA TYR A 110 5.22 -23.11 22.97
C TYR A 110 5.48 -23.87 21.67
N GLU A 111 5.97 -25.11 21.69
CA GLU A 111 6.37 -25.88 20.50
C GLU A 111 5.27 -25.96 19.42
N ALA A 112 4.01 -26.21 19.82
CA ALA A 112 2.88 -26.28 18.89
C ALA A 112 2.52 -24.91 18.27
N ALA A 113 2.65 -23.82 19.03
CA ALA A 113 2.41 -22.45 18.56
C ALA A 113 3.51 -22.02 17.58
N TYR A 114 4.77 -22.23 17.96
CA TYR A 114 5.95 -21.94 17.15
C TYR A 114 5.89 -22.69 15.82
N LYS A 115 5.52 -23.98 15.85
CA LYS A 115 5.35 -24.80 14.65
C LYS A 115 4.29 -24.22 13.70
N LYS A 116 3.08 -23.90 14.18
CA LYS A 116 1.99 -23.37 13.34
C LYS A 116 2.36 -22.04 12.68
N TYR A 117 3.02 -21.14 13.43
CA TYR A 117 3.55 -19.88 12.88
C TYR A 117 4.48 -20.11 11.69
N PHE A 118 5.44 -21.04 11.80
CA PHE A 118 6.34 -21.35 10.68
C PHE A 118 5.63 -22.06 9.51
N GLU A 119 4.63 -22.92 9.76
CA GLU A 119 3.82 -23.53 8.69
C GLU A 119 3.02 -22.47 7.90
N GLU A 120 2.44 -21.47 8.57
CA GLU A 120 1.71 -20.35 7.93
C GLU A 120 2.65 -19.41 7.15
N LEU A 121 3.83 -19.10 7.71
CA LEU A 121 4.87 -18.34 7.01
C LEU A 121 5.34 -19.08 5.75
N ASP A 122 5.53 -20.39 5.83
CA ASP A 122 5.96 -21.22 4.70
C ASP A 122 4.87 -21.31 3.60
N GLU A 123 3.58 -21.20 3.93
CA GLU A 123 2.51 -21.00 2.92
C GLU A 123 2.53 -19.60 2.29
N PHE A 124 2.76 -18.55 3.08
CA PHE A 124 2.90 -17.18 2.58
C PHE A 124 4.09 -17.03 1.63
N GLU A 125 5.23 -17.68 1.92
CA GLU A 125 6.40 -17.68 1.03
C GLU A 125 6.17 -18.49 -0.26
N LYS A 126 5.47 -19.62 -0.19
CA LYS A 126 5.03 -20.35 -1.40
C LYS A 126 4.09 -19.49 -2.25
N TYR A 127 3.20 -18.71 -1.64
CA TYR A 127 2.35 -17.75 -2.34
C TYR A 127 3.18 -16.63 -2.99
N LYS A 128 4.07 -15.96 -2.24
CA LYS A 128 4.98 -14.92 -2.75
C LYS A 128 5.74 -15.41 -3.99
N LYS A 129 6.44 -16.54 -3.85
CA LYS A 129 7.24 -17.18 -4.91
C LYS A 129 6.41 -17.56 -6.14
N LYS A 130 5.19 -18.08 -5.96
CA LYS A 130 4.26 -18.42 -7.05
C LYS A 130 3.78 -17.19 -7.82
N HIS A 131 3.61 -16.05 -7.15
CA HIS A 131 3.08 -14.80 -7.71
C HIS A 131 4.17 -13.76 -8.03
N GLY A 132 5.47 -14.14 -7.98
CA GLY A 132 6.61 -13.31 -8.38
C GLY A 132 7.14 -12.34 -7.31
N LEU A 133 6.51 -12.30 -6.14
CA LEU A 133 6.91 -11.48 -5.01
C LEU A 133 8.18 -12.06 -4.36
N LYS A 134 9.07 -11.21 -3.84
CA LYS A 134 10.40 -11.61 -3.32
C LYS A 134 10.59 -11.28 -1.85
N ASP A 135 11.56 -11.96 -1.23
CA ASP A 135 12.09 -11.64 0.10
C ASP A 135 12.97 -10.41 0.14
N MET A 136 13.06 -9.81 1.33
CA MET A 136 13.83 -8.60 1.61
C MET A 136 15.23 -8.84 2.22
N PHE A 137 15.57 -10.07 2.60
CA PHE A 137 16.75 -10.34 3.43
C PHE A 137 18.02 -10.85 2.70
N GLU A 138 17.93 -11.30 1.44
CA GLU A 138 19.11 -11.88 0.75
C GLU A 138 20.15 -10.86 0.23
N ASP A 139 19.83 -9.56 0.21
CA ASP A 139 20.66 -8.49 -0.39
C ASP A 139 21.23 -7.47 0.64
N ILE A 140 21.39 -7.85 1.92
CA ILE A 140 21.93 -6.94 2.96
C ILE A 140 23.46 -6.83 2.87
N GLY A 141 23.93 -5.91 2.02
CA GLY A 141 25.34 -5.53 1.87
C GLY A 141 25.50 -4.14 1.26
N ALA A 142 25.44 -3.09 2.09
CA ALA A 142 25.64 -1.68 1.69
C ALA A 142 27.03 -1.45 1.03
N PRO A 143 27.22 -0.45 0.12
CA PRO A 143 26.58 0.88 0.19
C PRO A 143 26.19 1.62 -1.13
N ILE A 144 25.33 2.63 -0.97
CA ILE A 144 25.25 3.93 -1.70
C ILE A 144 24.98 3.94 -3.24
N ARG A 145 23.87 4.63 -3.61
CA ARG A 145 23.52 5.26 -4.92
C ARG A 145 23.56 4.40 -6.20
N GLY A 146 22.41 4.31 -6.88
CA GLY A 146 22.40 4.25 -8.36
C GLY A 146 21.17 3.65 -9.04
N GLY A 147 20.64 2.55 -8.51
CA GLY A 147 19.65 1.70 -9.17
C GLY A 147 20.18 1.05 -10.47
N PRO A 148 19.33 0.35 -11.27
CA PRO A 148 17.91 0.08 -11.06
C PRO A 148 17.64 -1.43 -10.90
N ALA A 149 17.47 -1.89 -9.66
CA ALA A 149 17.08 -3.27 -9.34
C ALA A 149 15.86 -3.34 -8.40
N ILE A 150 14.91 -2.38 -8.54
CA ILE A 150 13.61 -2.45 -7.87
C ILE A 150 12.79 -3.54 -8.55
N LYS A 151 13.02 -4.80 -8.14
CA LYS A 151 12.10 -5.91 -8.35
C LYS A 151 11.08 -5.86 -7.22
N ASP A 152 9.95 -5.23 -7.50
CA ASP A 152 8.71 -5.32 -6.73
C ASP A 152 8.89 -5.21 -5.21
N LYS A 153 9.41 -4.04 -4.78
CA LYS A 153 9.36 -3.58 -3.38
C LYS A 153 7.89 -3.60 -2.92
N SER A 154 7.51 -4.65 -2.20
CA SER A 154 6.25 -4.74 -1.47
C SER A 154 6.40 -4.10 -0.10
N ILE A 155 5.31 -3.55 0.44
CA ILE A 155 5.29 -2.90 1.78
C ILE A 155 5.19 -3.96 2.91
N PHE A 156 5.62 -5.20 2.64
CA PHE A 156 5.53 -6.30 3.59
C PHE A 156 6.70 -6.22 4.57
N VAL A 157 6.47 -5.55 5.70
CA VAL A 157 7.26 -5.74 6.92
C VAL A 157 7.29 -7.25 7.20
N PRO A 158 8.47 -7.90 7.24
CA PRO A 158 8.54 -9.30 7.59
C PRO A 158 8.16 -9.41 9.07
N PRO A 159 7.44 -10.46 9.50
CA PRO A 159 7.20 -10.64 10.91
C PRO A 159 8.55 -10.68 11.62
N LYS A 160 8.72 -9.83 12.65
CA LYS A 160 9.96 -9.80 13.44
C LYS A 160 10.26 -11.22 13.92
N GLU A 161 11.51 -11.67 13.79
CA GLU A 161 11.96 -12.88 14.46
C GLU A 161 11.55 -12.80 15.94
N PRO A 162 10.99 -13.88 16.54
CA PRO A 162 10.65 -13.88 17.96
C PRO A 162 11.89 -13.58 18.82
N ARG A 163 11.82 -12.49 19.59
CA ARG A 163 12.80 -12.05 20.60
C ARG A 163 12.18 -12.23 22.00
N ASP A 164 12.96 -12.12 23.07
CA ASP A 164 12.63 -12.55 24.45
C ASP A 164 11.72 -11.57 25.27
N TYR A 165 11.50 -11.84 26.59
CA TYR A 165 11.01 -11.01 27.77
C TYR A 165 9.48 -10.95 28.16
N GLU A 166 8.98 -11.36 29.39
CA GLU A 166 7.63 -11.52 30.18
C GLU A 166 6.59 -10.37 30.20
N GLY A 167 5.33 -10.68 29.79
CA GLY A 167 4.09 -10.44 30.53
C GLY A 167 2.87 -11.23 29.99
N ALA A 168 2.01 -10.56 29.20
CA ALA A 168 0.57 -10.77 29.14
C ALA A 168 0.07 -12.08 28.49
N TYR A 169 0.60 -12.53 27.34
CA TYR A 169 0.02 -13.71 26.65
C TYR A 169 0.17 -14.99 27.52
N LYS A 170 1.22 -15.09 28.37
CA LYS A 170 1.31 -16.15 29.38
C LYS A 170 0.18 -16.09 30.39
N TRP A 171 -0.12 -14.90 30.92
CA TRP A 171 -1.27 -14.67 31.80
C TRP A 171 -2.58 -15.07 31.12
N ALA A 172 -2.75 -14.80 29.82
CA ALA A 172 -3.94 -15.19 29.06
C ALA A 172 -4.15 -16.72 29.01
N LEU A 173 -3.08 -17.47 28.68
CA LEU A 173 -3.10 -18.94 28.65
C LEU A 173 -3.39 -19.53 30.03
N ASP A 174 -2.91 -18.88 31.09
CA ASP A 174 -3.15 -19.28 32.47
C ASP A 174 -4.54 -18.91 32.96
N GLU A 175 -5.08 -17.75 32.56
CA GLU A 175 -6.43 -17.30 32.89
C GLU A 175 -7.51 -18.19 32.24
N ILE A 176 -7.24 -18.70 31.03
CA ILE A 176 -8.04 -19.76 30.40
C ILE A 176 -8.07 -21.03 31.28
N LYS A 177 -6.94 -21.45 31.87
CA LYS A 177 -6.89 -22.63 32.75
C LYS A 177 -7.56 -22.37 34.11
N LYS A 178 -7.34 -21.19 34.69
CA LYS A 178 -7.80 -20.79 36.05
C LYS A 178 -9.27 -20.43 36.08
N LYS A 179 -9.76 -19.66 35.10
CA LYS A 179 -11.12 -19.11 35.04
C LYS A 179 -11.79 -19.35 33.66
N PRO A 180 -11.85 -20.59 33.12
CA PRO A 180 -12.39 -20.87 31.76
C PRO A 180 -13.85 -20.45 31.52
N GLN A 181 -14.58 -20.09 32.59
CA GLN A 181 -15.97 -19.64 32.52
C GLN A 181 -16.14 -18.12 32.64
N SER A 182 -15.07 -17.35 32.86
CA SER A 182 -15.10 -15.87 32.84
C SER A 182 -15.34 -15.33 31.42
N ALA A 183 -15.64 -14.03 31.29
CA ALA A 183 -15.83 -13.42 29.98
C ALA A 183 -14.51 -13.37 29.20
N GLU A 184 -13.45 -12.82 29.81
CA GLU A 184 -12.09 -12.81 29.29
C GLU A 184 -11.58 -14.23 28.97
N GLY A 185 -11.74 -15.20 29.88
CA GLY A 185 -11.32 -16.59 29.66
C GLY A 185 -12.03 -17.26 28.48
N LYS A 186 -13.34 -17.02 28.28
CA LYS A 186 -14.10 -17.49 27.10
C LYS A 186 -13.65 -16.80 25.82
N LEU A 187 -13.41 -15.49 25.87
CA LEU A 187 -12.97 -14.70 24.72
C LEU A 187 -11.59 -15.16 24.23
N PHE A 188 -10.59 -15.24 25.13
CA PHE A 188 -9.26 -15.72 24.78
C PHE A 188 -9.27 -17.20 24.33
N SER A 189 -10.11 -18.06 24.92
CA SER A 189 -10.29 -19.46 24.48
C SER A 189 -10.77 -19.59 23.04
N LYS A 190 -11.60 -18.66 22.54
CA LYS A 190 -12.00 -18.62 21.13
C LYS A 190 -10.86 -18.12 20.24
N ILE A 191 -10.18 -17.06 20.68
CA ILE A 191 -9.19 -16.34 19.86
C ILE A 191 -7.95 -17.20 19.62
N PHE A 192 -7.37 -17.82 20.65
CA PHE A 192 -6.22 -18.74 20.48
C PHE A 192 -6.59 -20.09 19.84
N ALA A 193 -7.87 -20.31 19.51
CA ALA A 193 -8.35 -21.51 18.82
C ALA A 193 -8.86 -21.20 17.39
N ASP A 194 -8.61 -19.99 16.88
CA ASP A 194 -9.04 -19.46 15.59
C ASP A 194 -10.57 -19.60 15.37
N LYS A 195 -11.35 -19.40 16.44
CA LYS A 195 -12.83 -19.59 16.52
C LYS A 195 -13.55 -18.37 17.07
N PHE A 196 -12.97 -17.19 16.89
CA PHE A 196 -13.58 -15.91 17.23
C PHE A 196 -14.29 -15.30 16.01
N GLY A 197 -15.36 -14.53 16.24
CA GLY A 197 -16.07 -13.81 15.18
C GLY A 197 -16.10 -12.30 15.39
N LEU A 198 -16.87 -11.60 14.55
CA LEU A 198 -17.08 -10.15 14.64
C LEU A 198 -17.43 -9.66 16.05
N THR A 199 -18.38 -10.32 16.73
CA THR A 199 -18.82 -9.96 18.08
C THR A 199 -17.76 -10.19 19.16
N ASP A 200 -16.81 -11.09 18.91
CA ASP A 200 -15.65 -11.29 19.78
C ASP A 200 -14.61 -10.19 19.54
N LEU A 201 -14.32 -9.85 18.28
CA LEU A 201 -13.43 -8.73 17.92
C LEU A 201 -13.93 -7.39 18.45
N GLU A 202 -15.25 -7.14 18.41
CA GLU A 202 -15.86 -5.97 19.07
C GLU A 202 -15.53 -5.92 20.57
N GLU A 203 -15.59 -7.05 21.28
CA GLU A 203 -15.29 -7.11 22.72
C GLU A 203 -13.79 -6.94 22.99
N VAL A 204 -12.91 -7.52 22.16
CA VAL A 204 -11.48 -7.24 22.19
C VAL A 204 -11.23 -5.74 22.03
N ILE A 205 -11.88 -5.06 21.08
CA ILE A 205 -11.73 -3.62 20.88
C ILE A 205 -12.23 -2.82 22.10
N LYS A 206 -13.34 -3.22 22.72
CA LYS A 206 -13.81 -2.62 23.99
C LYS A 206 -12.80 -2.79 25.13
N ILE A 207 -12.14 -3.95 25.25
CA ILE A 207 -11.09 -4.20 26.25
C ILE A 207 -9.84 -3.37 25.94
N SER A 208 -9.41 -3.36 24.68
CA SER A 208 -8.29 -2.56 24.15
C SER A 208 -8.48 -1.06 24.38
N ASP A 209 -9.71 -0.56 24.32
CA ASP A 209 -10.07 0.85 24.57
C ASP A 209 -10.28 1.19 26.06
N ARG A 210 -10.23 0.23 26.99
CA ARG A 210 -10.34 0.51 28.44
C ARG A 210 -9.29 1.56 28.85
N ILE A 211 -9.73 2.67 29.44
CA ILE A 211 -8.86 3.62 30.14
C ILE A 211 -8.61 3.02 31.53
N LEU A 212 -7.34 2.76 31.85
CA LEU A 212 -6.92 2.27 33.16
C LEU A 212 -6.76 3.43 34.14
N ALA A 213 -6.78 3.13 35.44
CA ALA A 213 -6.47 4.13 36.46
C ALA A 213 -4.98 4.52 36.39
N ILE A 214 -4.65 5.77 36.80
CA ILE A 214 -3.26 6.28 36.83
C ILE A 214 -2.37 5.44 37.76
N ASN A 215 -2.97 4.72 38.70
CA ASN A 215 -2.34 3.81 39.66
C ASN A 215 -2.75 2.33 39.46
N GLU A 216 -3.24 1.94 38.29
CA GLU A 216 -3.39 0.53 37.91
C GLU A 216 -1.98 -0.06 37.73
N LEU A 217 -1.72 -1.22 38.33
CA LEU A 217 -0.38 -1.85 38.29
C LEU A 217 -0.10 -2.48 36.92
N GLU A 218 1.16 -2.47 36.50
CA GLU A 218 1.59 -3.05 35.21
C GLU A 218 1.51 -4.59 35.19
N ASP A 219 1.33 -5.23 36.35
CA ASP A 219 1.11 -6.68 36.49
C ASP A 219 -0.37 -7.07 36.69
N SER A 220 -1.31 -6.13 36.61
CA SER A 220 -2.73 -6.37 36.90
C SER A 220 -3.45 -7.16 35.79
N GLU A 221 -4.47 -7.95 36.18
CA GLU A 221 -5.37 -8.64 35.24
C GLU A 221 -5.98 -7.69 34.19
N ARG A 222 -6.17 -6.41 34.52
CA ARG A 222 -6.72 -5.40 33.60
C ARG A 222 -5.67 -4.83 32.67
N PHE A 223 -4.43 -4.65 33.15
CA PHE A 223 -3.32 -4.20 32.34
C PHE A 223 -2.99 -5.25 31.27
N TYR A 224 -2.78 -6.51 31.69
CA TYR A 224 -2.54 -7.61 30.75
C TYR A 224 -3.70 -7.82 29.78
N ALA A 225 -4.95 -7.83 30.25
CA ALA A 225 -6.11 -7.92 29.35
C ALA A 225 -6.17 -6.79 28.31
N LYS A 226 -5.85 -5.54 28.70
CA LYS A 226 -5.75 -4.42 27.76
C LYS A 226 -4.61 -4.62 26.76
N LYS A 227 -3.42 -5.06 27.21
CA LYS A 227 -2.25 -5.30 26.35
C LYS A 227 -2.54 -6.38 25.30
N ILE A 228 -2.97 -7.56 25.72
CA ILE A 228 -3.37 -8.66 24.81
C ILE A 228 -4.42 -8.18 23.80
N CYS A 229 -5.42 -7.42 24.24
CA CYS A 229 -6.47 -6.94 23.35
C CYS A 229 -6.02 -5.80 22.43
N ASN A 230 -5.03 -4.98 22.81
CA ASN A 230 -4.35 -4.09 21.86
C ASN A 230 -3.67 -4.93 20.77
N ASP A 231 -2.91 -5.94 21.16
CA ASP A 231 -2.09 -6.72 20.24
C ASP A 231 -2.97 -7.57 19.29
N ILE A 232 -4.04 -8.19 19.79
CA ILE A 232 -5.05 -8.89 18.97
C ILE A 232 -5.60 -7.96 17.89
N VAL A 233 -5.89 -6.71 18.21
CA VAL A 233 -6.45 -5.74 17.24
C VAL A 233 -5.37 -5.25 16.27
N SER A 234 -4.14 -5.01 16.74
CA SER A 234 -2.99 -4.65 15.90
C SER A 234 -2.64 -5.74 14.89
N TRP A 235 -2.90 -7.01 15.19
CA TRP A 235 -2.62 -8.16 14.33
C TRP A 235 -3.86 -8.80 13.67
N ALA A 236 -5.05 -8.20 13.82
CA ALA A 236 -6.28 -8.71 13.20
C ALA A 236 -6.34 -8.41 11.70
N SER A 237 -6.97 -9.30 10.94
CA SER A 237 -7.35 -9.09 9.54
C SER A 237 -8.58 -9.92 9.18
N PHE A 238 -9.28 -9.50 8.13
CA PHE A 238 -10.50 -10.14 7.64
C PHE A 238 -10.73 -9.76 6.17
N GLU A 239 -11.45 -10.62 5.45
CA GLU A 239 -11.92 -10.33 4.11
C GLU A 239 -13.16 -9.44 4.18
N PHE A 240 -13.11 -8.35 3.42
CA PHE A 240 -14.22 -7.45 3.21
C PHE A 240 -15.02 -8.00 2.03
N VAL A 241 -16.15 -8.66 2.31
CA VAL A 241 -16.99 -9.31 1.28
C VAL A 241 -18.34 -8.59 1.22
N PRO A 242 -18.40 -7.43 0.52
CA PRO A 242 -19.67 -6.77 0.25
C PRO A 242 -20.52 -7.64 -0.69
N ASP A 243 -21.84 -7.65 -0.49
CA ASP A 243 -22.74 -8.11 -1.55
C ASP A 243 -22.83 -7.07 -2.68
N GLU A 244 -23.34 -7.48 -3.84
CA GLU A 244 -23.41 -6.64 -5.05
C GLU A 244 -24.18 -5.33 -4.80
N LYS A 245 -25.33 -5.40 -4.13
CA LYS A 245 -26.19 -4.26 -3.81
C LYS A 245 -25.53 -3.31 -2.81
N ALA A 246 -24.82 -3.85 -1.82
CA ALA A 246 -24.11 -3.07 -0.82
C ALA A 246 -22.86 -2.40 -1.42
N ALA A 247 -22.16 -3.08 -2.33
CA ALA A 247 -21.03 -2.53 -3.08
C ALA A 247 -21.48 -1.41 -4.02
N GLU A 248 -22.59 -1.59 -4.75
CA GLU A 248 -23.23 -0.55 -5.57
C GLU A 248 -23.61 0.67 -4.71
N LYS A 249 -24.30 0.47 -3.58
CA LYS A 249 -24.68 1.55 -2.66
C LYS A 249 -23.47 2.37 -2.18
N LEU A 250 -22.38 1.73 -1.76
CA LEU A 250 -21.16 2.43 -1.36
C LEU A 250 -20.54 3.21 -2.52
N LYS A 251 -20.47 2.59 -3.70
CA LYS A 251 -19.95 3.20 -4.92
C LYS A 251 -20.77 4.41 -5.37
N ASP A 252 -22.09 4.37 -5.19
CA ASP A 252 -22.98 5.49 -5.49
C ASP A 252 -22.86 6.62 -4.45
N ASP A 253 -22.80 6.30 -3.15
CA ASP A 253 -22.53 7.29 -2.09
C ASP A 253 -21.17 8.00 -2.34
N MET A 254 -20.13 7.25 -2.68
CA MET A 254 -18.80 7.76 -3.04
C MET A 254 -18.81 8.61 -4.32
N ASN A 255 -19.60 8.22 -5.33
CA ASN A 255 -19.77 9.02 -6.55
C ASN A 255 -20.46 10.36 -6.25
N ASN A 256 -21.60 10.31 -5.54
CA ASN A 256 -22.37 11.48 -5.13
C ASN A 256 -21.53 12.43 -4.26
N TYR A 257 -20.66 11.89 -3.41
CA TYR A 257 -19.70 12.66 -2.63
C TYR A 257 -18.65 13.35 -3.51
N LEU A 258 -18.04 12.65 -4.48
CA LEU A 258 -17.10 13.26 -5.42
C LEU A 258 -17.75 14.34 -6.28
N ASP A 259 -19.00 14.17 -6.70
CA ASP A 259 -19.72 15.21 -7.45
C ASP A 259 -19.94 16.47 -6.60
N LYS A 260 -20.29 16.30 -5.31
CA LYS A 260 -20.39 17.43 -4.35
C LYS A 260 -19.03 18.07 -4.05
N PHE A 261 -17.93 17.31 -4.03
CA PHE A 261 -16.57 17.85 -3.91
C PHE A 261 -16.21 18.70 -5.13
N ILE A 262 -16.37 18.15 -6.34
CA ILE A 262 -16.08 18.82 -7.62
C ILE A 262 -16.92 20.10 -7.78
N ASP A 263 -18.21 20.03 -7.44
CA ASP A 263 -19.13 21.18 -7.49
C ASP A 263 -18.91 22.20 -6.37
N ASN A 264 -18.04 21.94 -5.39
CA ASN A 264 -17.79 22.78 -4.21
C ASN A 264 -19.03 22.92 -3.29
N LYS A 265 -19.83 21.86 -3.20
CA LYS A 265 -21.09 21.77 -2.42
C LYS A 265 -20.92 21.12 -1.04
N LEU A 266 -19.72 20.64 -0.68
CA LEU A 266 -19.47 20.04 0.63
C LEU A 266 -19.37 21.10 1.74
N GLY A 267 -20.05 20.84 2.86
CA GLY A 267 -19.90 21.58 4.11
C GLY A 267 -18.59 21.28 4.85
N MET A 268 -18.30 22.06 5.89
CA MET A 268 -17.04 21.97 6.64
C MET A 268 -16.85 20.62 7.36
N PRO A 269 -15.61 20.09 7.43
CA PRO A 269 -15.32 18.87 8.17
C PRO A 269 -15.59 19.05 9.67
N SER A 270 -15.83 17.96 10.40
CA SER A 270 -15.94 18.03 11.88
C SER A 270 -14.73 18.74 12.48
N ARG A 271 -14.94 19.78 13.28
CA ARG A 271 -13.86 20.57 13.90
C ARG A 271 -12.91 19.71 14.74
N GLU A 272 -13.44 18.70 15.39
CA GLU A 272 -12.71 17.72 16.20
C GLU A 272 -12.86 16.34 15.58
N LYS A 273 -11.77 15.58 15.55
CA LYS A 273 -11.74 14.17 15.11
C LYS A 273 -10.85 13.37 16.05
N ARG A 274 -11.19 12.09 16.27
CA ARG A 274 -10.34 11.15 17.03
C ARG A 274 -9.62 10.20 16.08
N ILE A 275 -8.30 10.14 16.18
CA ILE A 275 -7.41 9.23 15.45
C ILE A 275 -6.65 8.42 16.50
N GLY A 276 -6.92 7.11 16.59
CA GLY A 276 -6.45 6.27 17.69
C GLY A 276 -6.83 6.85 19.06
N GLU A 277 -5.81 7.12 19.89
CA GLU A 277 -5.97 7.80 21.19
C GLU A 277 -6.05 9.33 21.08
N VAL A 278 -5.56 9.91 19.98
CA VAL A 278 -5.34 11.35 19.81
C VAL A 278 -6.64 12.06 19.39
N LEU A 279 -6.94 13.17 20.04
CA LEU A 279 -7.93 14.14 19.55
C LEU A 279 -7.18 15.18 18.70
N VAL A 280 -7.56 15.32 17.43
CA VAL A 280 -7.01 16.30 16.49
C VAL A 280 -8.06 17.36 16.15
N LEU A 281 -7.59 18.58 15.88
CA LEU A 281 -8.40 19.65 15.32
C LEU A 281 -8.26 19.63 13.80
N GLN A 282 -9.36 19.52 13.06
CA GLN A 282 -9.32 19.55 11.60
C GLN A 282 -9.39 20.99 11.10
N ASN A 283 -8.51 21.36 10.18
CA ASN A 283 -8.54 22.68 9.54
C ASN A 283 -9.93 22.94 8.93
N GLN A 284 -10.52 24.08 9.28
CA GLN A 284 -11.83 24.49 8.76
C GLN A 284 -11.71 25.28 7.44
N ASN A 285 -10.49 25.65 7.05
CA ASN A 285 -10.19 26.38 5.81
C ASN A 285 -9.66 25.43 4.72
N ILE A 286 -10.38 24.34 4.47
CA ILE A 286 -10.12 23.41 3.36
C ILE A 286 -10.28 24.17 2.03
N TYR A 287 -9.38 23.90 1.07
CA TYR A 287 -9.46 24.50 -0.25
C TYR A 287 -10.68 24.03 -1.05
N THR A 288 -11.24 24.90 -1.89
CA THR A 288 -12.23 24.52 -2.90
C THR A 288 -11.64 23.53 -3.90
N PHE A 289 -12.46 22.71 -4.56
CA PHE A 289 -11.99 21.86 -5.65
C PHE A 289 -11.34 22.69 -6.77
N ASN A 290 -11.83 23.92 -7.03
CA ASN A 290 -11.17 24.83 -7.99
C ASN A 290 -9.70 25.11 -7.63
N LYS A 291 -9.38 25.35 -6.34
CA LYS A 291 -8.00 25.57 -5.91
C LYS A 291 -7.18 24.27 -5.85
N HIS A 292 -7.80 23.14 -5.51
CA HIS A 292 -7.16 21.82 -5.68
C HIS A 292 -6.78 21.57 -7.15
N LYS A 293 -7.70 21.84 -8.08
CA LYS A 293 -7.54 21.65 -9.52
C LYS A 293 -6.44 22.55 -10.09
N GLU A 294 -6.40 23.82 -9.70
CA GLU A 294 -5.35 24.77 -10.07
C GLU A 294 -3.95 24.21 -9.73
N LEU A 295 -3.72 23.89 -8.45
CA LEU A 295 -2.46 23.38 -7.92
C LEU A 295 -2.07 22.02 -8.56
N MET A 296 -3.04 21.12 -8.74
CA MET A 296 -2.80 19.84 -9.41
C MET A 296 -2.44 20.03 -10.89
N ILE A 297 -3.10 20.91 -11.63
CA ILE A 297 -2.79 21.16 -13.04
C ILE A 297 -1.37 21.71 -13.20
N GLU A 298 -0.95 22.62 -12.32
CA GLU A 298 0.41 23.15 -12.30
C GLU A 298 1.44 22.03 -12.07
N ARG A 299 1.29 21.24 -11.00
CA ARG A 299 2.23 20.14 -10.69
C ARG A 299 2.22 19.05 -11.76
N LEU A 300 1.06 18.68 -12.30
CA LEU A 300 0.95 17.65 -13.34
C LEU A 300 1.53 18.12 -14.67
N ARG A 301 1.55 19.43 -14.96
CA ARG A 301 2.27 20.02 -16.11
C ARG A 301 3.78 19.91 -15.92
N GLU A 302 4.30 20.33 -14.76
CA GLU A 302 5.73 20.23 -14.42
C GLU A 302 6.21 18.77 -14.49
N MET A 303 5.45 17.82 -13.92
CA MET A 303 5.76 16.40 -14.00
C MET A 303 5.63 15.85 -15.43
N HIS A 304 4.70 16.36 -16.25
CA HIS A 304 4.60 16.00 -17.66
C HIS A 304 5.85 16.43 -18.46
N GLU A 305 6.30 17.67 -18.27
CA GLU A 305 7.45 18.23 -18.97
C GLU A 305 8.75 17.50 -18.66
N ASN A 306 8.89 16.98 -17.43
CA ASN A 306 10.07 16.23 -16.99
C ASN A 306 10.00 14.71 -17.25
N PHE A 307 8.81 14.09 -17.17
CA PHE A 307 8.65 12.62 -17.12
C PHE A 307 7.65 12.04 -18.13
N GLY A 308 7.08 12.84 -19.03
CA GLY A 308 6.18 12.36 -20.08
C GLY A 308 4.76 12.08 -19.59
N ASN A 309 4.11 11.03 -20.09
CA ASN A 309 2.66 10.84 -19.91
C ASN A 309 2.29 9.93 -18.73
N ALA A 310 3.26 9.30 -18.06
CA ALA A 310 3.01 8.44 -16.90
C ALA A 310 4.21 8.48 -15.94
N PHE A 311 3.93 8.80 -14.67
CA PHE A 311 4.96 9.03 -13.66
C PHE A 311 4.45 8.68 -12.25
N VAL A 312 5.38 8.59 -11.30
CA VAL A 312 5.09 8.59 -9.86
C VAL A 312 5.32 10.01 -9.36
N PHE A 313 4.45 10.50 -8.48
CA PHE A 313 4.70 11.72 -7.71
C PHE A 313 4.25 11.55 -6.25
N GLU A 314 5.01 12.14 -5.34
CA GLU A 314 4.63 12.30 -3.95
C GLU A 314 3.74 13.55 -3.80
N ASN A 315 2.88 13.57 -2.79
CA ASN A 315 2.08 14.74 -2.43
C ASN A 315 3.01 15.94 -2.11
N PRO A 316 3.02 17.01 -2.93
CA PRO A 316 3.89 18.17 -2.71
C PRO A 316 3.19 19.25 -1.86
N PHE A 317 1.88 19.11 -1.60
CA PHE A 317 1.04 20.10 -0.93
C PHE A 317 0.88 19.82 0.57
N GLY A 318 1.70 18.91 1.11
CA GLY A 318 1.81 18.70 2.55
C GLY A 318 2.38 19.93 3.24
N GLN A 319 1.60 20.54 4.12
CA GLN A 319 2.12 21.42 5.17
C GLN A 319 2.70 20.48 6.24
N ILE A 320 4.01 20.21 6.13
CA ILE A 320 4.68 19.11 6.83
C ILE A 320 5.28 19.58 8.15
N ALA A 321 4.81 19.00 9.25
CA ALA A 321 5.63 18.78 10.44
C ALA A 321 6.55 17.58 10.17
N ARG A 322 7.86 17.75 10.42
CA ARG A 322 8.90 16.71 10.23
C ARG A 322 8.50 15.45 10.98
N TYR A 323 8.73 14.27 10.41
CA TYR A 323 8.48 13.01 11.14
C TYR A 323 9.57 12.80 12.20
N ASP A 324 9.33 13.35 13.38
CA ASP A 324 10.03 12.98 14.60
C ASP A 324 9.31 11.76 15.23
N GLY A 325 10.05 10.67 15.39
CA GLY A 325 9.54 9.42 15.97
C GLY A 325 9.14 9.57 17.43
N ASP A 326 9.88 10.39 18.19
CA ASP A 326 9.64 10.59 19.63
C ASP A 326 8.38 11.44 19.89
N ASN A 327 7.90 12.20 18.89
CA ASN A 327 6.83 13.19 19.05
C ASN A 327 5.61 12.98 18.13
N HIS A 328 5.40 11.74 17.67
CA HIS A 328 4.35 11.38 16.70
C HIS A 328 2.94 11.91 17.05
N LYS A 329 2.55 11.94 18.32
CA LYS A 329 1.21 12.40 18.76
C LYS A 329 0.98 13.90 18.57
N GLU A 330 2.01 14.75 18.62
CA GLU A 330 1.89 16.18 18.31
C GLU A 330 2.01 16.44 16.81
N ASN A 331 2.96 15.77 16.13
CA ASN A 331 3.11 15.82 14.67
C ASN A 331 1.79 15.48 13.94
N LEU A 332 1.01 14.53 14.47
CA LEU A 332 -0.32 14.18 13.97
C LEU A 332 -1.33 15.34 14.12
N LYS A 333 -1.37 16.03 15.27
CA LYS A 333 -2.27 17.18 15.48
C LYS A 333 -1.91 18.34 14.55
N GLU A 334 -0.62 18.65 14.41
CA GLU A 334 -0.14 19.72 13.54
C GLU A 334 -0.55 19.46 12.09
N ARG A 335 -0.34 18.24 11.59
CA ARG A 335 -0.74 17.84 10.22
C ARG A 335 -2.25 18.01 9.96
N TYR A 336 -3.12 17.62 10.89
CA TYR A 336 -4.58 17.79 10.74
C TYR A 336 -5.03 19.25 10.91
N ALA A 337 -4.38 20.03 11.76
CA ALA A 337 -4.66 21.46 11.93
C ALA A 337 -4.17 22.29 10.74
N ALA A 338 -3.10 21.84 10.06
CA ALA A 338 -2.55 22.47 8.87
C ALA A 338 -3.30 22.08 7.59
N ARG A 339 -3.66 20.80 7.39
CA ARG A 339 -4.31 20.23 6.18
C ARG A 339 -5.35 21.14 5.51
N GLN A 340 -4.94 21.90 4.49
CA GLN A 340 -5.87 22.62 3.59
C GLN A 340 -6.15 21.87 2.28
N PHE A 341 -5.19 21.03 1.86
CA PHE A 341 -5.22 20.29 0.61
C PHE A 341 -5.48 18.80 0.87
N LEU A 342 -6.49 18.26 0.20
CA LEU A 342 -6.92 16.87 0.23
C LEU A 342 -6.41 16.19 -1.06
N PHE A 343 -5.31 15.47 -0.94
CA PHE A 343 -4.58 14.89 -2.06
C PHE A 343 -5.31 13.69 -2.66
N LYS A 344 -5.82 12.79 -1.82
CA LYS A 344 -6.52 11.60 -2.30
C LYS A 344 -7.85 12.02 -2.94
N HIS A 345 -8.58 12.95 -2.34
CA HIS A 345 -9.76 13.58 -2.97
C HIS A 345 -9.46 14.19 -4.35
N ALA A 346 -8.39 14.98 -4.47
CA ALA A 346 -8.02 15.61 -5.74
C ALA A 346 -7.61 14.57 -6.81
N ILE A 347 -6.88 13.53 -6.43
CA ILE A 347 -6.52 12.39 -7.30
C ILE A 347 -7.77 11.70 -7.84
N PHE A 348 -8.71 11.30 -6.97
CA PHE A 348 -9.92 10.58 -7.39
C PHE A 348 -10.88 11.48 -8.20
N ALA A 349 -10.97 12.77 -7.89
CA ALA A 349 -11.71 13.73 -8.71
C ALA A 349 -11.10 13.89 -10.13
N PHE A 350 -9.77 13.90 -10.26
CA PHE A 350 -9.10 13.94 -11.56
C PHE A 350 -9.30 12.65 -12.37
N GLU A 351 -9.41 11.49 -11.72
CA GLU A 351 -9.78 10.24 -12.39
C GLU A 351 -11.24 10.27 -12.85
N LYS A 352 -12.17 10.71 -12.00
CA LYS A 352 -13.60 10.84 -12.34
C LYS A 352 -13.86 11.82 -13.49
N LEU A 353 -13.10 12.91 -13.57
CA LEU A 353 -13.12 13.86 -14.69
C LEU A 353 -12.39 13.35 -15.96
N GLY A 354 -11.80 12.15 -15.91
CA GLY A 354 -11.08 11.56 -17.04
C GLY A 354 -9.78 12.28 -17.41
N TYR A 355 -9.24 13.11 -16.51
CA TYR A 355 -7.93 13.77 -16.69
C TYR A 355 -6.77 12.78 -16.50
N ILE A 356 -6.91 11.85 -15.56
CA ILE A 356 -5.90 10.83 -15.24
C ILE A 356 -6.50 9.42 -15.17
N ARG A 357 -5.64 8.42 -15.25
CA ARG A 357 -5.87 7.07 -14.74
C ARG A 357 -4.92 6.83 -13.57
N ILE A 358 -5.43 6.36 -12.45
CA ILE A 358 -4.61 5.89 -11.32
C ILE A 358 -4.04 4.52 -11.69
N LEU A 359 -2.76 4.31 -11.41
CA LEU A 359 -2.05 3.03 -11.61
C LEU A 359 -1.69 2.39 -10.26
N THR A 360 -1.23 3.20 -9.29
CA THR A 360 -1.14 2.84 -7.87
C THR A 360 -1.36 4.09 -7.02
N LEU A 361 -1.88 3.90 -5.80
CA LEU A 361 -1.92 4.92 -4.75
C LEU A 361 -1.37 4.29 -3.47
N GLY A 362 -0.62 5.05 -2.68
CA GLY A 362 0.02 4.56 -1.46
C GLY A 362 0.76 5.69 -0.73
N ASN A 363 1.91 5.37 -0.15
CA ASN A 363 2.76 6.31 0.57
C ASN A 363 4.25 6.12 0.20
N ASN A 364 5.14 6.91 0.81
CA ASN A 364 6.60 6.79 0.65
C ASN A 364 7.28 6.07 1.83
N TRP A 365 6.52 5.46 2.75
CA TRP A 365 7.09 4.80 3.93
C TRP A 365 7.85 3.54 3.55
N HIS A 366 8.97 3.31 4.23
CA HIS A 366 9.77 2.11 4.06
C HIS A 366 10.41 1.74 5.39
N TYR A 367 10.06 0.59 5.96
CA TYR A 367 10.51 0.16 7.30
C TYR A 367 12.05 0.07 7.46
N SER A 368 12.80 0.05 6.37
CA SER A 368 14.27 0.01 6.34
C SER A 368 14.95 1.33 5.97
N GLU A 369 14.22 2.44 5.84
CA GLU A 369 14.77 3.75 5.44
C GLU A 369 14.25 4.85 6.38
N GLU A 370 15.12 5.75 6.85
CA GLU A 370 14.73 6.89 7.68
C GLU A 370 14.02 7.96 6.81
N VAL A 371 12.71 7.79 6.65
CA VAL A 371 11.87 8.72 5.87
C VAL A 371 11.53 9.95 6.72
N GLU A 372 12.31 11.03 6.58
CA GLU A 372 12.10 12.29 7.33
C GLU A 372 10.71 12.91 7.12
N ASP A 373 10.13 12.74 5.92
CA ASP A 373 8.85 13.31 5.52
C ASP A 373 7.90 12.20 5.02
N LEU A 374 7.02 11.73 5.91
CA LEU A 374 6.00 10.73 5.60
C LEU A 374 4.86 11.32 4.73
N ARG A 375 4.79 10.93 3.45
CA ARG A 375 3.93 11.50 2.39
C ARG A 375 3.10 10.43 1.66
N ASP A 376 1.93 10.84 1.17
CA ASP A 376 1.15 10.06 0.18
C ASP A 376 1.85 10.05 -1.18
N THR A 377 1.68 8.98 -1.96
CA THR A 377 2.27 8.81 -3.29
C THR A 377 1.25 8.27 -4.30
N ALA A 378 1.31 8.78 -5.54
CA ALA A 378 0.45 8.34 -6.64
C ALA A 378 1.29 8.03 -7.89
N LYS A 379 1.04 6.88 -8.50
CA LYS A 379 1.48 6.55 -9.86
C LYS A 379 0.29 6.70 -10.79
N ILE A 380 0.44 7.52 -11.83
CA ILE A 380 -0.67 7.91 -12.69
C ILE A 380 -0.28 7.90 -14.17
N GLN A 381 -1.29 7.91 -15.04
CA GLN A 381 -1.17 8.19 -16.46
C GLN A 381 -2.07 9.38 -16.82
N LEU A 382 -1.53 10.37 -17.53
CA LEU A 382 -2.29 11.51 -18.06
C LEU A 382 -3.10 11.09 -19.30
N LEU A 383 -4.35 11.55 -19.40
CA LEU A 383 -5.31 11.18 -20.44
C LEU A 383 -5.66 12.37 -21.35
N PRO A 384 -6.21 12.14 -22.57
CA PRO A 384 -6.51 13.21 -23.54
C PRO A 384 -7.29 14.43 -23.00
N PRO A 385 -8.29 14.28 -22.09
CA PRO A 385 -8.98 15.43 -21.49
C PRO A 385 -8.05 16.39 -20.72
N PHE A 386 -6.98 15.91 -20.08
CA PHE A 386 -6.03 16.76 -19.36
C PHE A 386 -5.22 17.65 -20.31
N PHE A 387 -4.77 17.11 -21.44
CA PHE A 387 -4.05 17.88 -22.45
C PHE A 387 -4.96 18.92 -23.13
N LYS A 388 -6.25 18.60 -23.30
CA LYS A 388 -7.28 19.56 -23.75
C LYS A 388 -7.49 20.69 -22.74
N GLU A 389 -7.57 20.38 -21.45
CA GLU A 389 -7.65 21.37 -20.35
C GLU A 389 -6.43 22.32 -20.34
N LEU A 390 -5.23 21.77 -20.58
CA LEU A 390 -3.99 22.52 -20.69
C LEU A 390 -3.86 23.36 -21.99
N GLY A 391 -4.71 23.12 -22.99
CA GLY A 391 -4.58 23.74 -24.32
C GLY A 391 -3.34 23.29 -25.11
N VAL A 392 -2.71 22.17 -24.74
CA VAL A 392 -1.47 21.67 -25.37
C VAL A 392 -1.74 20.43 -26.22
N VAL A 393 -1.07 20.35 -27.37
CA VAL A 393 -1.01 19.10 -28.14
C VAL A 393 -0.05 18.15 -27.39
N PRO A 394 -0.45 16.89 -27.09
CA PRO A 394 0.45 15.92 -26.45
C PRO A 394 1.72 15.73 -27.29
N LYS A 395 2.90 15.79 -26.66
CA LYS A 395 4.18 15.52 -27.34
C LYS A 395 4.28 14.05 -27.78
N GLN A 396 3.90 13.80 -29.03
CA GLN A 396 4.51 12.73 -29.84
C GLN A 396 5.85 13.27 -30.38
N THR A 397 6.98 12.58 -30.29
CA THR A 397 7.22 11.18 -29.91
C THR A 397 8.10 11.06 -28.66
N ASN A 398 7.65 10.28 -27.68
CA ASN A 398 8.41 10.00 -26.45
C ASN A 398 9.31 8.74 -26.58
N LEU A 399 9.76 8.40 -27.78
CA LEU A 399 10.59 7.22 -28.07
C LEU A 399 11.82 7.64 -28.88
N TYR A 400 12.98 7.72 -28.22
CA TYR A 400 14.26 8.05 -28.86
C TYR A 400 15.45 7.51 -28.06
N PHE A 401 16.61 7.41 -28.72
CA PHE A 401 17.87 7.03 -28.10
C PHE A 401 18.87 8.19 -28.15
N ASP A 402 19.29 8.67 -26.99
CA ASP A 402 20.38 9.63 -26.83
C ASP A 402 21.72 8.86 -26.83
N ASP A 403 22.43 8.95 -27.96
CA ASP A 403 23.72 8.29 -28.18
C ASP A 403 24.87 8.94 -27.39
N GLU A 404 24.80 10.25 -27.14
CA GLU A 404 25.81 10.98 -26.39
C GLU A 404 25.80 10.55 -24.92
N ARG A 405 24.62 10.55 -24.29
CA ARG A 405 24.42 10.17 -22.88
C ARG A 405 24.26 8.66 -22.69
N SER A 406 24.03 7.90 -23.76
CA SER A 406 23.67 6.47 -23.73
C SER A 406 22.40 6.22 -22.91
N ARG A 407 21.27 6.78 -23.39
CA ARG A 407 19.94 6.67 -22.76
C ARG A 407 18.87 6.34 -23.78
N LEU A 408 18.07 5.32 -23.49
CA LEU A 408 16.82 5.07 -24.21
C LEU A 408 15.70 5.74 -23.42
N TYR A 409 14.90 6.59 -24.07
CA TYR A 409 13.70 7.19 -23.50
C TYR A 409 12.47 6.51 -24.09
N VAL A 410 11.55 6.07 -23.24
CA VAL A 410 10.26 5.46 -23.66
C VAL A 410 9.12 6.05 -22.84
N ARG A 411 8.19 6.74 -23.50
CA ARG A 411 7.04 7.45 -22.89
C ARG A 411 7.41 8.44 -21.76
N GLY A 412 8.65 8.93 -21.80
CA GLY A 412 9.27 9.85 -20.83
C GLY A 412 10.18 9.17 -19.81
N ILE A 413 10.17 7.85 -19.71
CA ILE A 413 10.98 7.08 -18.75
C ILE A 413 12.38 6.84 -19.31
N GLU A 414 13.41 7.21 -18.54
CA GLU A 414 14.82 6.94 -18.83
C GLU A 414 15.20 5.48 -18.53
N ILE A 415 15.82 4.81 -19.52
CA ILE A 415 16.52 3.54 -19.39
C ILE A 415 18.02 3.77 -19.61
N LYS A 416 18.82 3.51 -18.56
CA LYS A 416 20.29 3.63 -18.60
C LYS A 416 20.92 2.45 -19.34
N ILE A 417 21.68 2.78 -20.39
CA ILE A 417 22.46 1.82 -21.16
C ILE A 417 23.95 2.10 -20.89
N GLN A 418 24.77 1.05 -20.87
CA GLN A 418 26.22 1.19 -20.70
C GLN A 418 26.81 1.59 -22.05
N LYS A 419 27.44 2.77 -22.13
CA LYS A 419 28.06 3.25 -23.37
C LYS A 419 29.14 2.27 -23.85
N ASN A 420 29.24 2.10 -25.17
CA ASN A 420 30.12 1.13 -25.85
C ASN A 420 29.86 -0.36 -25.51
N SER A 421 28.71 -0.70 -24.94
CA SER A 421 28.24 -2.10 -24.83
C SER A 421 27.49 -2.55 -26.08
N ASP A 422 27.31 -3.87 -26.26
CA ASP A 422 26.48 -4.41 -27.35
C ASP A 422 25.02 -3.89 -27.30
N GLN A 423 24.51 -3.56 -26.10
CA GLN A 423 23.20 -2.91 -25.93
C GLN A 423 23.17 -1.49 -26.49
N TYR A 424 24.25 -0.73 -26.23
CA TYR A 424 24.41 0.63 -26.74
C TYR A 424 24.52 0.63 -28.27
N HIS A 425 25.34 -0.26 -28.84
CA HIS A 425 25.53 -0.31 -30.29
C HIS A 425 24.27 -0.79 -31.04
N ALA A 426 23.54 -1.78 -30.51
CA ALA A 426 22.28 -2.21 -31.09
C ALA A 426 21.24 -1.08 -31.12
N LEU A 427 21.06 -0.36 -30.00
CA LEU A 427 20.13 0.78 -29.94
C LEU A 427 20.57 1.94 -30.84
N ARG A 428 21.86 2.28 -30.87
CA ARG A 428 22.38 3.34 -31.76
C ARG A 428 22.07 3.06 -33.23
N ILE A 429 22.06 1.80 -33.65
CA ILE A 429 21.72 1.40 -35.03
C ILE A 429 20.22 1.35 -35.24
N MET A 430 19.45 0.71 -34.36
CA MET A 430 17.98 0.64 -34.48
C MET A 430 17.31 2.02 -34.46
N PHE A 431 17.97 3.03 -33.87
CA PHE A 431 17.50 4.41 -33.76
C PHE A 431 18.24 5.40 -34.68
N SER A 432 19.07 4.93 -35.64
CA SER A 432 19.86 5.84 -36.49
C SER A 432 19.04 6.59 -37.55
N ASP A 433 17.94 6.02 -38.04
CA ASP A 433 16.92 6.73 -38.82
C ASP A 433 15.53 6.48 -38.16
N PRO A 434 14.81 7.53 -37.71
CA PRO A 434 13.45 7.40 -37.19
C PRO A 434 12.43 6.74 -38.14
N LYS A 435 12.71 6.69 -39.46
CA LYS A 435 11.88 5.97 -40.44
C LYS A 435 12.08 4.45 -40.39
N GLU A 436 13.29 4.00 -40.03
CA GLU A 436 13.64 2.58 -39.90
C GLU A 436 13.21 1.98 -38.54
N LEU A 437 12.73 2.81 -37.59
CA LEU A 437 12.43 2.40 -36.21
C LEU A 437 11.41 1.23 -36.09
N GLY A 438 10.46 1.15 -37.03
CA GLY A 438 9.43 0.12 -37.09
C GLY A 438 9.74 -1.08 -37.99
N GLN A 439 10.93 -1.13 -38.60
CA GLN A 439 11.33 -2.27 -39.43
C GLN A 439 11.75 -3.47 -38.57
N GLU A 440 11.90 -4.63 -39.22
CA GLU A 440 12.53 -5.79 -38.61
C GLU A 440 14.04 -5.71 -38.84
N TRP A 441 14.81 -5.73 -37.75
CA TRP A 441 16.27 -5.62 -37.77
C TRP A 441 16.88 -7.00 -37.57
N PHE A 442 17.69 -7.48 -38.51
CA PHE A 442 18.43 -8.72 -38.34
C PHE A 442 19.74 -8.48 -37.58
N PHE A 443 20.20 -9.47 -36.81
CA PHE A 443 21.36 -9.30 -35.92
C PHE A 443 22.71 -9.32 -36.66
N ASP A 444 22.73 -9.81 -37.89
CA ASP A 444 23.83 -9.70 -38.86
C ASP A 444 23.86 -8.30 -39.48
N ASP A 445 22.73 -7.71 -39.91
CA ASP A 445 22.66 -6.28 -40.34
C ASP A 445 23.28 -5.34 -39.28
N ILE A 446 22.91 -5.56 -38.00
CA ILE A 446 23.44 -4.79 -36.87
C ILE A 446 24.94 -5.04 -36.70
N ALA A 447 25.41 -6.28 -36.92
CA ALA A 447 26.83 -6.62 -36.82
C ALA A 447 27.67 -6.02 -37.95
N GLU A 448 27.23 -6.09 -39.22
CA GLU A 448 27.93 -5.51 -40.37
C GLU A 448 28.02 -3.99 -40.30
N ARG A 449 26.99 -3.32 -39.76
CA ARG A 449 27.01 -1.87 -39.49
C ARG A 449 28.00 -1.47 -38.37
N ILE A 450 28.64 -2.42 -37.67
CA ILE A 450 29.65 -2.21 -36.61
C ILE A 450 31.03 -2.73 -37.03
N ASP A 451 31.10 -3.95 -37.55
CA ASP A 451 32.32 -4.69 -37.84
C ASP A 451 32.13 -5.60 -39.06
N ARG A 452 32.49 -5.06 -40.24
CA ARG A 452 32.44 -5.77 -41.52
C ARG A 452 33.46 -6.91 -41.66
N SER A 453 34.33 -7.12 -40.68
CA SER A 453 35.38 -8.16 -40.80
C SER A 453 34.90 -9.55 -40.37
N ARG A 454 33.98 -9.62 -39.39
CA ARG A 454 33.42 -10.86 -38.81
C ARG A 454 32.03 -10.63 -38.17
N PRO A 455 30.99 -10.31 -38.96
CA PRO A 455 29.65 -10.07 -38.40
C PRO A 455 29.07 -11.30 -37.69
N GLU A 456 29.30 -12.51 -38.21
CA GLU A 456 28.81 -13.78 -37.67
C GLU A 456 29.28 -14.09 -36.24
N GLU A 457 30.50 -13.67 -35.85
CA GLU A 457 30.99 -13.82 -34.47
C GLU A 457 30.24 -12.92 -33.46
N ARG A 458 29.44 -11.95 -33.94
CA ARG A 458 28.74 -10.96 -33.11
C ARG A 458 27.22 -11.14 -33.08
N VAL A 459 26.61 -11.83 -34.04
CA VAL A 459 25.14 -12.09 -34.12
C VAL A 459 24.53 -12.52 -32.77
N LYS A 460 25.14 -13.50 -32.08
CA LYS A 460 24.68 -13.99 -30.77
C LYS A 460 24.74 -12.91 -29.66
N ARG A 461 25.65 -11.94 -29.77
CA ARG A 461 25.77 -10.82 -28.82
C ARG A 461 24.61 -9.85 -28.97
N TYR A 462 24.18 -9.52 -30.20
CA TYR A 462 23.06 -8.60 -30.41
C TYR A 462 21.71 -9.22 -30.06
N TYR A 463 21.50 -10.52 -30.29
CA TYR A 463 20.37 -11.26 -29.70
C TYR A 463 20.32 -11.11 -28.16
N ASN A 464 21.43 -11.43 -27.49
CA ASN A 464 21.55 -11.27 -26.03
C ASN A 464 21.36 -9.81 -25.59
N ALA A 465 21.84 -8.84 -26.36
CA ALA A 465 21.75 -7.42 -26.06
C ALA A 465 20.30 -6.93 -26.10
N ILE A 466 19.55 -7.24 -27.16
CA ILE A 466 18.12 -6.89 -27.26
C ILE A 466 17.32 -7.59 -26.14
N TYR A 467 17.60 -8.86 -25.85
CA TYR A 467 16.95 -9.56 -24.73
C TYR A 467 17.18 -8.85 -23.38
N GLN A 468 18.41 -8.40 -23.11
CA GLN A 468 18.75 -7.64 -21.89
C GLN A 468 18.15 -6.23 -21.86
N ILE A 469 18.00 -5.55 -23.01
CA ILE A 469 17.26 -4.28 -23.09
C ILE A 469 15.76 -4.53 -22.85
N GLY A 470 15.21 -5.64 -23.37
CA GLY A 470 13.85 -6.10 -23.10
C GLY A 470 13.60 -6.29 -21.60
N ILE A 471 14.50 -6.95 -20.88
CA ILE A 471 14.44 -7.08 -19.40
C ILE A 471 14.41 -5.69 -18.72
N LYS A 472 15.28 -4.76 -19.14
CA LYS A 472 15.29 -3.39 -18.62
C LYS A 472 14.00 -2.62 -18.89
N LEU A 473 13.36 -2.86 -20.04
CA LEU A 473 12.10 -2.23 -20.46
C LEU A 473 10.90 -2.82 -19.69
N THR A 474 10.83 -4.14 -19.52
CA THR A 474 9.86 -4.81 -18.66
C THR A 474 9.93 -4.27 -17.23
N ALA A 475 11.13 -4.15 -16.66
CA ALA A 475 11.37 -3.55 -15.35
C ALA A 475 11.04 -2.04 -15.24
N LYS A 476 10.62 -1.42 -16.35
CA LYS A 476 10.12 -0.04 -16.42
C LYS A 476 8.64 0.07 -16.84
N GLY A 477 7.93 -1.06 -16.92
CA GLY A 477 6.51 -1.10 -17.30
C GLY A 477 6.26 -1.25 -18.80
N PHE A 478 7.26 -1.65 -19.59
CA PHE A 478 7.16 -1.90 -21.02
C PHE A 478 7.47 -3.38 -21.36
N PRO A 479 6.64 -4.35 -20.89
CA PRO A 479 6.76 -5.74 -21.32
C PRO A 479 6.58 -5.85 -22.85
N ASP A 480 7.18 -6.88 -23.44
CA ASP A 480 7.01 -7.22 -24.86
C ASP A 480 7.34 -6.07 -25.83
N PHE A 481 8.23 -5.16 -25.44
CA PHE A 481 8.61 -4.00 -26.27
C PHE A 481 9.27 -4.42 -27.60
N PHE A 482 10.02 -5.52 -27.58
CA PHE A 482 10.60 -6.14 -28.77
C PHE A 482 9.92 -7.49 -29.07
N ILE A 483 9.42 -7.64 -30.29
CA ILE A 483 9.14 -8.92 -30.92
C ILE A 483 10.51 -9.46 -31.38
N THR A 484 10.94 -10.61 -30.85
CA THR A 484 12.27 -11.18 -31.14
C THR A 484 12.19 -12.59 -31.68
N THR A 485 13.04 -12.90 -32.65
CA THR A 485 13.31 -14.25 -33.13
C THR A 485 14.74 -14.66 -32.74
N LYS A 486 15.21 -15.80 -33.22
CA LYS A 486 16.63 -16.20 -33.08
C LYS A 486 17.59 -15.33 -33.93
N TYR A 487 17.07 -14.64 -34.95
CA TYR A 487 17.87 -13.94 -35.97
C TYR A 487 17.54 -12.44 -36.10
N SER A 488 16.41 -11.99 -35.55
CA SER A 488 15.89 -10.63 -35.72
C SER A 488 15.22 -10.07 -34.45
N ALA A 489 15.11 -8.74 -34.42
CA ALA A 489 14.31 -7.99 -33.46
C ALA A 489 13.51 -6.87 -34.13
N LYS A 490 12.29 -6.64 -33.67
CA LYS A 490 11.39 -5.58 -34.14
C LYS A 490 10.72 -4.92 -32.94
N ILE A 491 10.60 -3.59 -32.94
CA ILE A 491 9.80 -2.89 -31.93
C ILE A 491 8.32 -3.19 -32.19
N ASP A 492 7.57 -3.59 -31.15
CA ASP A 492 6.10 -3.77 -31.26
C ASP A 492 5.47 -2.45 -31.74
N PRO A 493 4.71 -2.43 -32.86
CA PRO A 493 4.04 -1.23 -33.36
C PRO A 493 3.21 -0.47 -32.31
N LYS A 494 2.66 -1.15 -31.29
CA LYS A 494 1.92 -0.52 -30.17
C LYS A 494 2.79 0.35 -29.24
N ARG A 495 4.11 0.31 -29.44
CA ARG A 495 5.13 1.06 -28.68
C ARG A 495 5.71 2.24 -29.46
N LEU A 496 5.48 2.31 -30.77
CA LEU A 496 5.93 3.40 -31.65
C LEU A 496 5.04 4.65 -31.56
N SER A 497 3.81 4.52 -31.05
CA SER A 497 2.80 5.57 -30.85
C SER A 497 2.69 6.06 -29.41
#